data_AF-A0A6J7ELZ0-F1
#
_entry.id   AF-A0A6J7ELZ0-F1
#
_cell.length_a   1.000
_cell.length_b   1.000
_cell.length_c   1.000
_cell.angle_alpha   90.00
_cell.angle_beta   90.00
_cell.angle_gamma   90.00
#
_symmetry.space_group_name_H-M   'P 1'
#
loop_
_entity.id
_entity.type
_entity.pdbx_description
1 polymer ?
#
loop_
_entity_poly.entity_id
_entity_poly.type
_entity_poly.pdbx_seq_one_letter_code
_entity_poly.pdbx_strand_id
1 'polypeptide(L)'
;MWRGWRVIIPVVGVNAAVQSLLLLPGVLPYLSVAFVIVAVAGILALVALFGLLAVVALQSAVGPVDAALAMRLAVRRCWLLFAWSVALLVLVLIGLSLYVLPGLILLAVTPFVLLAVADGRRNPIAANMRVIGARWARWLVTLLMMGIICLGLWLLGATDGFFVTGAPGGFIAWLAFGLVSAWFIGAWALLYRSVLADGQEPGPA
;
A
#
# COMPACT_ATOMS: atom_id res chain seq x y z
N MET A 1 11.34 -5.98 7.31
CA MET A 1 11.52 -5.48 5.93
C MET A 1 12.35 -6.40 5.06
N TRP A 2 13.69 -6.46 5.21
CA TRP A 2 14.52 -7.24 4.28
C TRP A 2 14.24 -8.74 4.30
N ARG A 3 13.70 -9.30 5.39
CA ARG A 3 13.34 -10.73 5.47
C ARG A 3 12.31 -11.20 4.43
N GLY A 4 11.51 -10.30 3.87
CA GLY A 4 10.50 -10.60 2.84
C GLY A 4 10.93 -10.30 1.41
N TRP A 5 12.20 -9.94 1.16
CA TRP A 5 12.68 -9.43 -0.13
C TRP A 5 12.36 -10.37 -1.31
N ARG A 6 12.45 -11.69 -1.08
CA ARG A 6 12.17 -12.73 -2.08
C ARG A 6 10.74 -12.72 -2.62
N VAL A 7 9.79 -12.16 -1.86
CA VAL A 7 8.41 -11.99 -2.30
C VAL A 7 8.16 -10.55 -2.75
N ILE A 8 8.72 -9.57 -2.04
CA ILE A 8 8.52 -8.14 -2.33
C ILE A 8 9.04 -7.77 -3.72
N ILE A 9 10.28 -8.17 -4.07
CA ILE A 9 10.89 -7.78 -5.34
C ILE A 9 10.09 -8.33 -6.54
N PRO A 10 9.74 -9.63 -6.60
CA PRO A 10 8.90 -10.14 -7.69
C PRO A 10 7.53 -9.47 -7.76
N VAL A 11 6.87 -9.25 -6.61
CA VAL A 11 5.55 -8.62 -6.60
C VAL A 11 5.59 -7.18 -7.13
N VAL A 12 6.58 -6.41 -6.71
CA VAL A 12 6.80 -5.04 -7.21
C VAL A 12 7.14 -5.05 -8.69
N GLY A 13 8.03 -5.95 -9.13
CA GLY A 13 8.41 -6.09 -10.53
C GLY A 13 7.24 -6.47 -11.43
N VAL A 14 6.41 -7.43 -11.01
CA VAL A 14 5.18 -7.83 -11.72
C VAL A 14 4.19 -6.68 -11.79
N ASN A 15 3.96 -5.95 -10.68
CA ASN A 15 3.09 -4.78 -10.71
C ASN A 15 3.61 -3.74 -11.71
N ALA A 16 4.91 -3.41 -11.66
CA ALA A 16 5.52 -2.42 -12.54
C ALA A 16 5.40 -2.82 -14.01
N ALA A 17 5.62 -4.11 -14.33
CA ALA A 17 5.43 -4.64 -15.67
C ALA A 17 3.97 -4.51 -16.12
N VAL A 18 3.00 -4.94 -15.31
CA VAL A 18 1.56 -4.85 -15.64
C VAL A 18 1.15 -3.40 -15.88
N GLN A 19 1.50 -2.49 -14.97
CA GLN A 19 1.14 -1.07 -15.11
C GLN A 19 1.83 -0.41 -16.32
N SER A 20 3.06 -0.79 -16.63
CA SER A 20 3.78 -0.34 -17.83
C SER A 20 3.13 -0.87 -19.13
N LEU A 21 2.75 -2.14 -19.16
CA LEU A 21 2.07 -2.76 -20.32
C LEU A 21 0.71 -2.11 -20.60
N LEU A 22 0.01 -1.68 -19.56
CA LEU A 22 -1.25 -0.94 -19.69
C LEU A 22 -1.09 0.43 -20.39
N LEU A 23 0.13 0.94 -20.53
CA LEU A 23 0.41 2.18 -21.28
C LEU A 23 0.63 1.94 -22.78
N LEU A 24 0.92 0.71 -23.21
CA LEU A 24 1.18 0.38 -24.63
C LEU A 24 0.03 0.78 -25.58
N PRO A 25 -1.25 0.64 -25.21
CA PRO A 25 -2.35 1.07 -26.07
C PRO A 25 -2.41 2.59 -26.32
N GLY A 26 -1.58 3.40 -25.66
CA GLY A 26 -1.56 4.85 -25.83
C GLY A 26 -2.85 5.53 -25.39
N VAL A 27 -3.60 4.90 -24.47
CA VAL A 27 -4.88 5.42 -23.99
C VAL A 27 -4.62 6.64 -23.11
N LEU A 28 -5.03 7.79 -23.61
CA LEU A 28 -4.92 9.07 -22.91
C LEU A 28 -5.97 9.16 -21.77
N PRO A 29 -5.69 9.93 -20.70
CA PRO A 29 -6.54 10.03 -19.52
C PRO A 29 -7.79 10.90 -19.74
N TYR A 30 -8.56 10.61 -20.78
CA TYR A 30 -9.86 11.20 -21.05
C TYR A 30 -10.96 10.24 -20.63
N LEU A 31 -12.15 10.76 -20.30
CA LEU A 31 -13.31 9.95 -19.95
C LEU A 31 -13.81 9.19 -21.20
N SER A 32 -13.21 8.03 -21.43
CA SER A 32 -13.48 7.11 -22.53
C SER A 32 -13.62 5.69 -21.99
N VAL A 33 -14.36 4.85 -22.71
CA VAL A 33 -14.52 3.43 -22.33
C VAL A 33 -13.16 2.73 -22.24
N ALA A 34 -12.25 3.01 -23.18
CA ALA A 34 -10.90 2.45 -23.17
C ALA A 34 -10.12 2.85 -21.91
N PHE A 35 -10.18 4.12 -21.51
CA PHE A 35 -9.52 4.59 -20.29
C PHE A 35 -10.10 3.94 -19.03
N VAL A 36 -11.42 3.82 -18.95
CA VAL A 36 -12.09 3.15 -17.82
C VAL A 36 -11.64 1.70 -17.69
N ILE A 37 -11.56 0.95 -18.79
CA ILE A 37 -11.10 -0.44 -18.79
C ILE A 37 -9.65 -0.54 -18.29
N VAL A 38 -8.75 0.28 -18.82
CA VAL A 38 -7.34 0.30 -18.41
C VAL A 38 -7.19 0.69 -16.94
N ALA A 39 -7.90 1.71 -16.49
CA ALA A 39 -7.88 2.17 -15.10
C ALA A 39 -8.38 1.09 -14.14
N VAL A 40 -9.50 0.43 -14.47
CA VAL A 40 -10.03 -0.69 -13.66
C VAL A 40 -9.03 -1.83 -13.62
N ALA A 41 -8.44 -2.25 -14.75
CA ALA A 41 -7.44 -3.31 -14.78
C ALA A 41 -6.22 -2.98 -13.90
N GLY A 42 -5.74 -1.74 -13.95
CA GLY A 42 -4.64 -1.25 -13.11
C GLY A 42 -4.97 -1.26 -11.63
N ILE A 43 -6.18 -0.84 -11.24
CA ILE A 43 -6.65 -0.87 -9.85
C ILE A 43 -6.76 -2.31 -9.35
N LEU A 44 -7.35 -3.22 -10.14
CA LEU A 44 -7.49 -4.63 -9.77
C LEU A 44 -6.12 -5.28 -9.52
N ALA A 45 -5.16 -5.04 -10.42
CA ALA A 45 -3.79 -5.53 -10.29
C ALA A 45 -3.11 -4.99 -9.02
N LEU A 46 -3.22 -3.67 -8.78
CA LEU A 46 -2.64 -3.01 -7.62
C LEU A 46 -3.20 -3.57 -6.31
N VAL A 47 -4.52 -3.70 -6.21
CA VAL A 47 -5.21 -4.19 -5.01
C VAL A 47 -4.86 -5.66 -4.73
N ALA A 48 -4.83 -6.50 -5.76
CA ALA A 48 -4.47 -7.91 -5.61
C ALA A 48 -3.03 -8.08 -5.08
N LEU A 49 -2.08 -7.34 -5.65
CA LEU A 49 -0.68 -7.42 -5.26
C LEU A 49 -0.40 -6.76 -3.90
N PHE A 50 -1.13 -5.70 -3.56
CA PHE A 50 -1.04 -5.05 -2.25
C PHE A 50 -1.40 -6.03 -1.11
N GLY A 51 -2.42 -6.87 -1.27
CA GLY A 51 -2.83 -7.81 -0.25
C GLY A 51 -1.70 -8.78 0.16
N LEU A 52 -0.94 -9.27 -0.82
CA LEU A 52 0.23 -10.11 -0.58
C LEU A 52 1.35 -9.33 0.12
N LEU A 53 1.65 -8.10 -0.32
CA LEU A 53 2.65 -7.24 0.32
C LEU A 53 2.31 -6.93 1.78
N ALA A 54 1.04 -6.64 2.09
CA ALA A 54 0.58 -6.37 3.45
C ALA A 54 0.80 -7.57 4.38
N VAL A 55 0.45 -8.78 3.93
CA VAL A 55 0.66 -10.01 4.72
C VAL A 55 2.15 -10.30 4.91
N VAL A 56 2.96 -10.15 3.86
CA VAL A 56 4.43 -10.33 3.94
C VAL A 56 5.06 -9.32 4.89
N ALA A 57 4.63 -8.05 4.83
CA ALA A 57 5.11 -7.01 5.73
C ALA A 57 4.81 -7.35 7.20
N LEU A 58 3.59 -7.80 7.49
CA LEU A 58 3.18 -8.24 8.83
C LEU A 58 3.97 -9.44 9.35
N GLN A 59 4.30 -10.42 8.51
CA GLN A 59 5.16 -11.55 8.89
C GLN A 59 6.61 -11.08 9.13
N SER A 60 7.13 -10.24 8.23
CA SER A 60 8.51 -9.73 8.29
C SER A 60 8.80 -8.86 9.52
N ALA A 61 7.74 -8.33 10.15
CA ALA A 61 7.82 -7.53 11.36
C ALA A 61 8.02 -8.39 12.63
N VAL A 62 7.67 -9.68 12.60
CA VAL A 62 7.75 -10.58 13.76
C VAL A 62 8.85 -11.64 13.58
N GLY A 63 9.05 -12.14 12.36
CA GLY A 63 9.90 -13.31 12.15
C GLY A 63 10.32 -13.55 10.70
N PRO A 64 10.80 -14.77 10.37
CA PRO A 64 11.03 -15.19 8.99
C PRO A 64 9.73 -15.23 8.19
N VAL A 65 9.81 -15.00 6.89
CA VAL A 65 8.64 -14.96 6.00
C VAL A 65 8.42 -16.32 5.35
N ASP A 66 7.22 -16.87 5.51
CA ASP A 66 6.76 -18.04 4.77
C ASP A 66 5.87 -17.57 3.61
N ALA A 67 6.40 -17.67 2.39
CA ALA A 67 5.72 -17.25 1.18
C ALA A 67 4.44 -18.05 0.90
N ALA A 68 4.42 -19.35 1.22
CA ALA A 68 3.26 -20.20 1.00
C ALA A 68 2.14 -19.86 1.99
N LEU A 69 2.49 -19.59 3.25
CA LEU A 69 1.55 -19.07 4.23
C LEU A 69 1.04 -17.69 3.85
N ALA A 70 1.93 -16.78 3.40
CA ALA A 70 1.56 -15.44 2.99
C ALA A 70 0.55 -15.47 1.84
N MET A 71 0.81 -16.29 0.81
CA MET A 71 -0.10 -16.47 -0.31
C MET A 71 -1.46 -17.02 0.13
N ARG A 72 -1.48 -18.08 0.96
CA ARG A 72 -2.73 -18.66 1.47
C ARG A 72 -3.57 -17.65 2.25
N LEU A 73 -2.94 -16.84 3.10
CA LEU A 73 -3.63 -15.80 3.87
C LEU A 73 -4.13 -14.66 2.98
N ALA A 74 -3.34 -14.23 2.01
CA ALA A 74 -3.72 -13.20 1.05
C ALA A 74 -4.93 -13.66 0.20
N VAL A 75 -4.90 -14.90 -0.32
CA VAL A 75 -6.01 -15.48 -1.09
C VAL A 75 -7.25 -15.64 -0.21
N ARG A 76 -7.13 -16.19 1.00
CA ARG A 76 -8.27 -16.37 1.91
C ARG A 76 -8.97 -15.06 2.24
N ARG A 77 -8.22 -13.96 2.30
CA ARG A 77 -8.71 -12.63 2.65
C ARG A 77 -8.87 -11.73 1.43
N CYS A 78 -8.73 -12.26 0.21
CA CYS A 78 -8.65 -11.45 -1.01
C CYS A 78 -9.88 -10.57 -1.18
N TRP A 79 -11.08 -11.12 -0.96
CA TRP A 79 -12.32 -10.38 -1.12
C TRP A 79 -12.47 -9.26 -0.10
N LEU A 80 -12.12 -9.52 1.16
CA LEU A 80 -12.21 -8.53 2.23
C LEU A 80 -11.17 -7.41 2.03
N LEU A 81 -9.94 -7.78 1.67
CA LEU A 81 -8.88 -6.83 1.32
C LEU A 81 -9.27 -6.00 0.10
N PHE A 82 -9.89 -6.63 -0.89
CA PHE A 82 -10.39 -5.96 -2.09
C PHE A 82 -11.46 -4.93 -1.74
N ALA A 83 -12.50 -5.35 -1.01
CA ALA A 83 -13.59 -4.48 -0.60
C ALA A 83 -13.10 -3.27 0.21
N TRP A 84 -12.22 -3.48 1.19
CA TRP A 84 -11.65 -2.38 1.98
C TRP A 84 -10.72 -1.48 1.16
N SER A 85 -9.94 -2.05 0.23
CA SER A 85 -9.07 -1.26 -0.63
C SER A 85 -9.87 -0.37 -1.57
N VAL A 86 -10.93 -0.91 -2.18
CA VAL A 86 -11.85 -0.15 -3.03
C VAL A 86 -12.59 0.91 -2.21
N ALA A 87 -13.10 0.57 -1.02
CA ALA A 87 -13.78 1.53 -0.16
C ALA A 87 -12.86 2.69 0.25
N LEU A 88 -11.63 2.41 0.66
CA LEU A 88 -10.65 3.45 1.01
C LEU A 88 -10.23 4.26 -0.22
N LEU A 89 -10.02 3.63 -1.37
CA LEU A 89 -9.69 4.31 -2.61
C LEU A 89 -10.80 5.31 -2.97
N VAL A 90 -12.05 4.86 -3.03
CA VAL A 90 -13.21 5.71 -3.31
C VAL A 90 -13.32 6.84 -2.29
N LEU A 91 -13.17 6.54 -0.99
CA LEU A 91 -13.26 7.54 0.07
C LEU A 91 -12.16 8.62 -0.05
N VAL A 92 -10.92 8.21 -0.33
CA VAL A 92 -9.80 9.14 -0.55
C VAL A 92 -10.02 9.97 -1.81
N LEU A 93 -10.49 9.35 -2.90
CA LEU A 93 -10.80 10.06 -4.15
C LEU A 93 -11.90 11.09 -3.95
N ILE A 94 -12.98 10.76 -3.23
CA ILE A 94 -14.04 11.71 -2.86
C ILE A 94 -13.45 12.85 -2.03
N GLY A 95 -12.64 12.53 -1.01
CA GLY A 95 -11.96 13.51 -0.18
C GLY A 95 -11.14 14.50 -1.03
N LEU A 96 -10.26 13.98 -1.89
CA LEU A 96 -9.42 14.78 -2.80
C LEU A 96 -10.25 15.60 -3.79
N SER A 97 -11.39 15.08 -4.25
CA SER A 97 -12.29 15.75 -5.19
C SER A 97 -13.02 16.94 -4.55
N LEU A 98 -13.33 16.87 -3.25
CA LEU A 98 -13.92 17.99 -2.51
C LEU A 98 -12.88 19.07 -2.23
N TYR A 99 -11.72 18.67 -1.70
CA TYR A 99 -10.56 19.52 -1.49
C TYR A 99 -9.32 18.67 -1.17
N VAL A 100 -8.13 19.15 -1.48
CA VAL A 100 -6.88 18.37 -1.27
C VAL A 100 -6.72 17.95 0.20
N LEU A 101 -7.02 18.85 1.14
CA LEU A 101 -6.80 18.62 2.56
C LEU A 101 -7.62 17.46 3.15
N PRO A 102 -8.96 17.34 2.94
CA PRO A 102 -9.74 16.17 3.34
C PRO A 102 -9.16 14.83 2.87
N GLY A 103 -8.74 14.75 1.61
CA GLY A 103 -8.13 13.53 1.07
C GLY A 103 -6.81 13.16 1.76
N LEU A 104 -5.95 14.15 2.01
CA LEU A 104 -4.70 13.95 2.75
C LEU A 104 -4.95 13.55 4.21
N ILE A 105 -5.95 14.14 4.87
CA ILE A 105 -6.35 13.75 6.23
C ILE A 105 -6.80 12.29 6.24
N LEU A 106 -7.66 11.88 5.30
CA LEU A 106 -8.13 10.50 5.19
C LEU A 106 -6.97 9.51 5.02
N LEU A 107 -6.00 9.81 4.15
CA LEU A 107 -4.78 9.00 4.01
C LEU A 107 -3.96 8.93 5.30
N ALA A 108 -3.82 10.05 6.01
CA ALA A 108 -3.09 10.11 7.27
C ALA A 108 -3.74 9.28 8.38
N VAL A 109 -5.07 9.25 8.44
CA VAL A 109 -5.81 8.57 9.52
C VAL A 109 -6.18 7.12 9.20
N THR A 110 -5.93 6.61 7.98
CA THR A 110 -6.26 5.22 7.60
C THR A 110 -5.07 4.27 7.29
N PRO A 111 -3.80 4.57 7.61
CA PRO A 111 -2.66 3.79 7.10
C PRO A 111 -2.63 2.34 7.59
N PHE A 112 -3.26 2.04 8.73
CA PHE A 112 -3.29 0.69 9.29
C PHE A 112 -4.55 -0.09 8.98
N VAL A 113 -5.56 0.50 8.32
CA VAL A 113 -6.85 -0.18 8.08
C VAL A 113 -6.61 -1.46 7.26
N LEU A 114 -5.89 -1.36 6.14
CA LEU A 114 -5.61 -2.52 5.30
C LEU A 114 -4.67 -3.53 5.98
N LEU A 115 -3.75 -3.07 6.83
CA LEU A 115 -2.92 -3.96 7.66
C LEU A 115 -3.77 -4.70 8.70
N ALA A 116 -4.75 -4.06 9.33
CA ALA A 116 -5.65 -4.70 10.29
C ALA A 116 -6.57 -5.73 9.61
N VAL A 117 -7.01 -5.45 8.38
CA VAL A 117 -7.74 -6.43 7.55
C VAL A 117 -6.84 -7.60 7.19
N ALA A 118 -5.59 -7.33 6.79
CA ALA A 118 -4.59 -8.35 6.48
C ALA A 118 -4.18 -9.17 7.72
N ASP A 119 -4.25 -8.62 8.93
CA ASP A 119 -4.06 -9.32 10.21
C ASP A 119 -5.32 -10.11 10.63
N GLY A 120 -6.50 -9.76 10.11
CA GLY A 120 -7.76 -10.46 10.34
C GLY A 120 -8.55 -9.96 11.54
N ARG A 121 -8.38 -8.67 11.88
CA ARG A 121 -9.13 -8.03 12.97
C ARG A 121 -10.61 -7.90 12.60
N ARG A 122 -11.50 -8.18 13.56
CA ARG A 122 -12.96 -8.01 13.40
C ARG A 122 -13.37 -6.56 13.11
N ASN A 123 -12.73 -5.59 13.78
CA ASN A 123 -12.96 -4.16 13.54
C ASN A 123 -11.63 -3.48 13.15
N PRO A 124 -11.38 -3.29 11.83
CA PRO A 124 -10.11 -2.74 11.35
C PRO A 124 -9.95 -1.24 11.64
N ILE A 125 -11.05 -0.47 11.68
CA ILE A 125 -11.01 0.97 12.00
C ILE A 125 -10.60 1.18 13.47
N ALA A 126 -11.23 0.44 14.39
CA ALA A 126 -10.88 0.54 15.81
C ALA A 126 -9.42 0.13 16.07
N ALA A 127 -8.93 -0.91 15.38
CA ALA A 127 -7.53 -1.31 15.47
C ALA A 127 -6.57 -0.22 14.95
N ASN A 128 -6.92 0.43 13.85
CA ASN A 128 -6.15 1.54 13.29
C ASN A 128 -6.06 2.72 14.27
N MET A 129 -7.19 3.16 14.83
CA MET A 129 -7.21 4.30 15.76
C MET A 129 -6.47 4.00 17.07
N ARG A 130 -6.53 2.75 17.55
CA ARG A 130 -5.77 2.32 18.72
C ARG A 130 -4.26 2.44 18.51
N VAL A 131 -3.78 2.03 17.33
CA VAL A 131 -2.34 2.11 17.01
C VAL A 131 -1.88 3.56 16.88
N ILE A 132 -2.68 4.41 16.23
CA ILE A 132 -2.40 5.85 16.15
C ILE A 132 -2.35 6.48 17.54
N GLY A 133 -3.34 6.21 18.40
CA GLY A 133 -3.38 6.75 19.76
C GLY A 133 -2.22 6.29 20.63
N ALA A 134 -1.87 5.00 20.58
CA ALA A 134 -0.79 4.43 21.40
C ALA A 134 0.62 4.90 20.99
N ARG A 135 0.82 5.23 19.71
CA ARG A 135 2.13 5.60 19.15
C ARG A 135 2.08 6.86 18.29
N TRP A 136 1.35 7.88 18.76
CA TRP A 136 1.08 9.12 18.00
C TRP A 136 2.36 9.79 17.46
N ALA A 137 3.41 9.89 18.28
CA ALA A 137 4.65 10.55 17.89
C ALA A 137 5.37 9.79 16.76
N ARG A 138 5.46 8.45 16.88
CA ARG A 138 6.08 7.60 15.84
C ARG A 138 5.24 7.56 14.57
N TRP A 139 3.91 7.58 14.70
CA TRP A 139 2.99 7.71 13.57
C TRP A 139 3.22 9.02 12.82
N LEU A 140 3.29 10.15 13.54
CA LEU A 140 3.49 11.47 12.93
C LEU A 140 4.83 11.55 12.20
N VAL A 141 5.92 11.07 12.81
CA VAL A 141 7.24 11.04 12.17
C VAL A 141 7.24 10.18 10.90
N THR A 142 6.61 9.01 10.94
CA THR A 142 6.49 8.12 9.77
C THR A 142 5.67 8.77 8.66
N LEU A 143 4.58 9.47 9.03
CA LEU A 143 3.73 10.22 8.10
C LEU A 143 4.49 11.37 7.42
N LEU A 144 5.27 12.14 8.18
CA LEU A 144 6.09 13.25 7.64
C LEU A 144 7.18 12.73 6.69
N MET A 145 7.89 11.67 7.08
CA MET A 145 8.87 11.02 6.19
C MET A 145 8.20 10.52 4.90
N MET A 146 7.01 9.93 5.01
CA MET A 146 6.24 9.50 3.85
C MET A 146 5.87 10.67 2.95
N GLY A 147 5.43 11.79 3.49
CA GLY A 147 5.17 13.02 2.73
C GLY A 147 6.39 13.51 1.95
N ILE A 148 7.55 13.60 2.60
CA ILE A 148 8.80 14.07 1.98
C ILE A 148 9.24 13.13 0.85
N ILE A 149 9.21 11.82 1.08
CA ILE A 149 9.62 10.83 0.08
C ILE A 149 8.62 10.81 -1.09
N CYS A 150 7.32 10.87 -0.83
CA CYS A 150 6.31 10.93 -1.88
C CYS A 150 6.45 12.20 -2.74
N LEU A 151 6.75 13.35 -2.12
CA LEU A 151 7.04 14.58 -2.85
C LEU A 151 8.28 14.42 -3.75
N GLY A 152 9.36 13.83 -3.20
CA GLY A 152 10.57 13.53 -3.98
C GLY A 152 10.30 12.60 -5.16
N LEU A 153 9.55 11.51 -4.94
CA LEU A 153 9.14 10.58 -6.01
C LEU A 153 8.25 11.24 -7.05
N TRP A 154 7.35 12.13 -6.64
CA TRP A 154 6.51 12.86 -7.58
C TRP A 154 7.33 13.77 -8.49
N LEU A 155 8.31 14.50 -7.94
CA LEU A 155 9.25 15.31 -8.71
C LEU A 155 10.11 14.46 -9.66
N LEU A 156 10.62 13.32 -9.18
CA LEU A 156 11.38 12.38 -10.01
C LEU A 156 10.51 11.77 -11.13
N GLY A 157 9.26 11.44 -10.82
CA GLY A 157 8.30 10.94 -11.81
C GLY A 157 8.02 11.97 -12.89
N ALA A 158 7.98 13.27 -12.56
CA ALA A 158 7.88 14.33 -13.56
C ALA A 158 9.11 14.38 -14.47
N THR A 159 10.32 14.18 -13.94
CA THR A 159 11.54 14.10 -14.76
C THR A 159 11.57 12.85 -15.64
N ASP A 160 11.18 11.69 -15.11
CA ASP A 160 11.10 10.44 -15.87
C ASP A 160 10.09 10.55 -17.02
N GLY A 161 8.91 11.12 -16.74
CA GLY A 161 7.91 11.42 -17.75
C GLY A 161 8.38 12.41 -18.82
N PHE A 162 9.39 13.23 -18.54
CA PHE A 162 10.00 14.13 -19.53
C PHE A 162 11.06 13.41 -20.39
N PHE A 163 11.88 12.53 -19.80
CA PHE A 163 13.04 11.93 -20.48
C PHE A 163 12.78 10.54 -21.09
N VAL A 164 12.02 9.65 -20.43
CA VAL A 164 11.95 8.20 -20.74
C VAL A 164 10.53 7.76 -21.15
N THR A 165 9.70 8.69 -21.62
CA THR A 165 8.25 8.56 -21.93
C THR A 165 7.70 7.18 -22.34
N GLY A 166 6.41 6.96 -22.06
CA GLY A 166 5.70 5.75 -22.46
C GLY A 166 5.94 4.57 -21.52
N ALA A 167 5.91 3.35 -22.06
CA ALA A 167 6.02 2.14 -21.26
C ALA A 167 7.36 2.01 -20.47
N PRO A 168 8.54 2.35 -21.03
CA PRO A 168 9.80 2.28 -20.30
C PRO A 168 9.85 3.20 -19.07
N GLY A 169 9.47 4.48 -19.21
CA GLY A 169 9.38 5.41 -18.07
C GLY A 169 8.33 4.94 -17.06
N GLY A 170 7.16 4.50 -17.55
CA GLY A 170 6.14 3.89 -16.69
C GLY A 170 6.69 2.73 -15.85
N PHE A 171 7.48 1.84 -16.43
CA PHE A 171 8.11 0.74 -15.69
C PHE A 171 9.04 1.25 -14.57
N ILE A 172 9.89 2.23 -14.87
CA ILE A 172 10.82 2.83 -13.90
C ILE A 172 10.05 3.48 -12.76
N ALA A 173 9.05 4.31 -13.10
CA ALA A 173 8.20 4.99 -12.13
C ALA A 173 7.47 3.99 -11.22
N TRP A 174 6.79 2.99 -11.80
CA TRP A 174 6.04 2.00 -11.02
C TRP A 174 6.93 1.09 -10.17
N LEU A 175 8.16 0.82 -10.61
CA LEU A 175 9.14 0.09 -9.83
C LEU A 175 9.60 0.91 -8.61
N ALA A 176 9.89 2.20 -8.80
CA ALA A 176 10.23 3.12 -7.71
C ALA A 176 9.07 3.27 -6.71
N PHE A 177 7.86 3.52 -7.19
CA PHE A 177 6.65 3.61 -6.35
C PHE A 177 6.40 2.31 -5.60
N GLY A 178 6.56 1.15 -6.24
CA GLY A 178 6.34 -0.15 -5.61
C GLY A 178 7.36 -0.45 -4.50
N LEU A 179 8.65 -0.15 -4.72
CA LEU A 179 9.69 -0.34 -3.71
C LEU A 179 9.48 0.55 -2.49
N VAL A 180 9.18 1.83 -2.72
CA VAL A 180 8.92 2.79 -1.65
C VAL A 180 7.62 2.46 -0.91
N SER A 181 6.58 2.04 -1.63
CA SER A 181 5.34 1.56 -1.01
C SER A 181 5.56 0.34 -0.13
N ALA A 182 6.33 -0.64 -0.60
CA ALA A 182 6.72 -1.80 0.20
C ALA A 182 7.50 -1.37 1.46
N TRP A 183 8.37 -0.36 1.34
CA TRP A 183 9.07 0.26 2.47
C TRP A 183 8.12 0.86 3.50
N PHE A 184 7.17 1.69 3.07
CA PHE A 184 6.18 2.27 3.97
C PHE A 184 5.33 1.21 4.65
N ILE A 185 4.80 0.23 3.91
CA ILE A 185 3.98 -0.84 4.48
C ILE A 185 4.78 -1.63 5.52
N GLY A 186 6.07 -1.87 5.28
CA GLY A 186 6.97 -2.49 6.25
C GLY A 186 7.16 -1.65 7.53
N ALA A 187 7.38 -0.34 7.39
CA ALA A 187 7.50 0.59 8.52
C ALA A 187 6.20 0.62 9.34
N TRP A 188 5.05 0.73 8.66
CA TRP A 188 3.74 0.70 9.31
C TRP A 188 3.45 -0.65 9.99
N ALA A 189 3.84 -1.77 9.37
CA ALA A 189 3.68 -3.10 9.96
C ALA A 189 4.51 -3.26 11.25
N LEU A 190 5.73 -2.71 11.30
CA LEU A 190 6.56 -2.71 12.52
C LEU A 190 5.89 -1.88 13.63
N LEU A 191 5.37 -0.70 13.30
CA LEU A 191 4.66 0.12 14.28
C LEU A 191 3.39 -0.58 14.78
N TYR A 192 2.62 -1.16 13.86
CA TYR A 192 1.42 -1.93 14.14
C TYR A 192 1.68 -3.10 15.09
N ARG A 193 2.74 -3.89 14.83
CA ARG A 193 3.13 -5.03 15.66
C ARG A 193 3.66 -4.60 17.03
N SER A 194 4.33 -3.45 17.14
CA SER A 194 4.84 -2.97 18.44
C SER A 194 3.71 -2.77 19.46
N VAL A 195 2.60 -2.18 19.04
CA VAL A 195 1.43 -1.95 19.93
C VAL A 195 0.75 -3.27 20.33
N LEU A 196 0.78 -4.26 19.45
CA LEU A 196 0.17 -5.56 19.73
C LEU A 196 1.02 -6.43 20.65
N ALA A 197 2.34 -6.35 20.54
CA ALA A 197 3.26 -7.00 21.46
C ALA A 197 3.12 -6.43 22.88
N ASP A 198 3.02 -5.10 23.02
CA ASP A 198 2.86 -4.43 24.31
C ASP A 198 1.49 -4.73 24.97
N GLY A 199 0.45 -5.03 24.18
CA GLY A 199 -0.87 -5.42 24.68
C GLY A 199 -0.99 -6.87 25.15
N GLN A 200 0.08 -7.67 25.01
CA GLN A 200 0.22 -9.03 25.54
C GLN A 200 1.27 -9.00 26.67
N GLU A 201 0.99 -8.31 27.77
CA GLU A 201 1.73 -8.59 29.01
C GLU A 201 1.42 -10.03 29.46
N PRO A 202 2.42 -10.81 29.89
CA PRO A 202 2.17 -12.10 30.51
C PRO A 202 1.39 -11.85 31.81
N GLY A 203 0.18 -12.40 31.90
CA GLY A 203 -0.54 -12.46 33.16
C GLY A 203 0.34 -13.11 34.22
N PRO A 204 0.27 -12.66 35.50
CA PRO A 204 1.15 -13.15 36.54
C PRO A 204 1.08 -14.67 36.64
N ALA A 205 2.27 -15.28 36.66
CA ALA A 205 2.49 -16.72 36.79
C ALA A 205 1.92 -17.29 38.10
#